data_AF-A0A1L3I648-F1
#
_entry.id   AF-A0A1L3I648-F1
#
_cell.length_a   1.000
_cell.length_b   1.000
_cell.length_c   1.000
_cell.angle_alpha   90.00
_cell.angle_beta   90.00
_cell.angle_gamma   90.00
#
_symmetry.space_group_name_H-M   'P 1'
#
loop_
_entity.id
_entity.type
_entity.pdbx_description
1 polymer ?
#
loop_
_entity_poly.entity_id
_entity_poly.type
_entity_poly.pdbx_seq_one_letter_code
_entity_poly.pdbx_strand_id
1 'polypeptide(L)'
;MQFLPLGETGGAVLTLLIVVAMFAAFLRETFPTEVVALAGVSVMLATGVLPYQAALPVLSNPAPWTIAAMFIIMGALVRTGALDAFTAQARKQAEVNPKLAIALLMVFVVVASAVVSNTPVVVVMIPVFIQISRTMKVSASKMLIPLSYAAILGGTLTLIGTSTNLLVDGVARAQGLAPFTIFEVTPLGIILVIWGMIYLRFIAPRLLPDRSSMASLLSDRSRMKFFTEAVIPPESNLIGREVTGVQLFKRQGVRLIDVIRGDISLRNALKGVELQVGDRVVLRTQMTELLSLQRNKELKRVDQVSTVETETVEVLITPGCRMVGRSLGAMRLRRRYGVYTLAVHRRNQNIGVQLEDLVVRVGDTLLLEGNAEDIQRLAADMDMAAVSQPSVRAYRRRHAPIAIVALIGIVVLAALGVAPILLLSVLAVSTVLITRCIDADEAFSFVDGRLLTLIFAMLAIGAALESSGAVRLIVDAVAPSLSVLPPFLLVWAVYLLTSILTELVSNNAVAVVVTPIAVGLAQAMGIDPRPLVVAVMVAASASFATPIGYQTNMLVYGPGGYKFTDFLRVGIPLNFSVGLLASILIPVFWPL
;
A
#
# COMPACT_ATOMS: atom_id res chain seq x y z
N MET A 1 -43.37 -4.32 -4.26
CA MET A 1 -43.92 -5.67 -4.45
C MET A 1 -43.30 -6.56 -3.38
N GLN A 2 -44.09 -7.10 -2.45
CA GLN A 2 -43.62 -8.14 -1.52
C GLN A 2 -43.76 -9.49 -2.25
N PHE A 3 -42.64 -10.15 -2.54
CA PHE A 3 -42.65 -11.43 -3.28
C PHE A 3 -42.95 -12.65 -2.38
N LEU A 4 -42.76 -12.52 -1.06
CA LEU A 4 -43.08 -13.53 -0.05
C LEU A 4 -43.77 -12.85 1.15
N PRO A 5 -44.97 -13.28 1.57
CA PRO A 5 -45.60 -12.79 2.78
C PRO A 5 -44.97 -13.50 3.99
N LEU A 6 -43.80 -13.01 4.42
CA LEU A 6 -43.17 -13.45 5.66
C LEU A 6 -43.81 -12.69 6.84
N GLY A 7 -44.22 -13.40 7.88
CA GLY A 7 -44.59 -12.76 9.15
C GLY A 7 -43.37 -12.05 9.76
N GLU A 8 -43.60 -11.08 10.67
CA GLU A 8 -42.52 -10.24 11.25
C GLU A 8 -41.36 -11.07 11.81
N THR A 9 -41.66 -12.13 12.58
CA THR A 9 -40.63 -13.02 13.14
C THR A 9 -39.90 -13.83 12.06
N GLY A 10 -40.60 -14.23 10.99
CA GLY A 10 -40.01 -14.96 9.86
C GLY A 10 -39.06 -14.10 9.03
N GLY A 11 -39.42 -12.83 8.82
CA GLY A 11 -38.54 -11.85 8.16
C GLY A 11 -37.27 -11.59 8.97
N ALA A 12 -37.42 -11.38 10.29
CA ALA A 12 -36.31 -11.18 11.21
C ALA A 12 -35.33 -12.37 11.19
N VAL A 13 -35.83 -13.60 11.35
CA VAL A 13 -35.00 -14.82 11.35
C VAL A 13 -34.30 -15.03 10.01
N LEU A 14 -35.01 -14.83 8.89
CA LEU A 14 -34.41 -14.95 7.56
C LEU A 14 -33.26 -13.95 7.37
N THR A 15 -33.43 -12.71 7.81
CA THR A 15 -32.38 -11.68 7.76
C THR A 15 -31.14 -12.10 8.54
N LEU A 16 -31.33 -12.61 9.76
CA LEU A 16 -30.25 -13.12 10.59
C LEU A 16 -29.53 -14.29 9.93
N LEU A 17 -30.26 -15.24 9.33
CA LEU A 17 -29.66 -16.35 8.59
C LEU A 17 -28.83 -15.87 7.40
N ILE A 18 -29.30 -14.87 6.66
CA ILE A 18 -28.53 -14.27 5.56
C ILE A 18 -27.26 -13.61 6.08
N VAL A 19 -27.34 -12.84 7.18
CA VAL A 19 -26.16 -12.19 7.78
C VAL A 19 -25.15 -13.23 8.30
N VAL A 20 -25.61 -14.30 8.95
CA VAL A 20 -24.74 -15.41 9.40
C VAL A 20 -24.09 -16.12 8.21
N ALA A 21 -24.85 -16.38 7.14
CA ALA A 21 -24.31 -16.98 5.91
C ALA A 21 -23.27 -16.07 5.24
N MET A 22 -23.52 -14.77 5.19
CA MET A 22 -22.55 -13.77 4.72
C MET A 22 -21.29 -13.77 5.58
N PHE A 23 -21.42 -13.80 6.90
CA PHE A 23 -20.28 -13.84 7.81
C PHE A 23 -19.43 -15.10 7.61
N ALA A 24 -20.08 -16.26 7.46
CA ALA A 24 -19.40 -17.51 7.11
C ALA A 24 -18.71 -17.43 5.74
N ALA A 25 -19.30 -16.76 4.76
CA ALA A 25 -18.70 -16.53 3.45
C ALA A 25 -17.51 -15.55 3.51
N PHE A 26 -17.58 -14.50 4.33
CA PHE A 26 -16.44 -13.61 4.59
C PHE A 26 -15.26 -14.37 5.21
N LEU A 27 -15.52 -15.22 6.20
CA LEU A 27 -14.50 -16.05 6.84
C LEU A 27 -13.87 -17.08 5.89
N ARG A 28 -14.62 -17.55 4.89
CA ARG A 28 -14.13 -18.50 3.89
C ARG A 28 -13.27 -17.84 2.80
N GLU A 29 -13.37 -16.52 2.66
CA GLU A 29 -12.65 -15.72 1.64
C GLU A 29 -12.75 -16.28 0.20
N THR A 30 -13.78 -17.07 -0.13
CA THR A 30 -13.93 -17.67 -1.47
C THR A 30 -14.27 -16.63 -2.53
N PHE A 31 -14.96 -15.56 -2.13
CA PHE A 31 -15.32 -14.43 -2.96
C PHE A 31 -14.90 -13.12 -2.27
N PRO A 32 -14.63 -12.05 -3.03
CA PRO A 32 -14.40 -10.72 -2.45
C PRO A 32 -15.58 -10.26 -1.58
N THR A 33 -15.31 -9.48 -0.54
CA THR A 33 -16.33 -9.08 0.44
C THR A 33 -17.44 -8.25 -0.18
N GLU A 34 -17.12 -7.40 -1.16
CA GLU A 34 -18.08 -6.62 -1.93
C GLU A 34 -19.08 -7.49 -2.69
N VAL A 35 -18.64 -8.64 -3.20
CA VAL A 35 -19.49 -9.58 -3.95
C VAL A 35 -20.43 -10.32 -3.00
N VAL A 36 -19.91 -10.80 -1.87
CA VAL A 36 -20.72 -11.47 -0.85
C VAL A 36 -21.77 -10.51 -0.27
N ALA A 37 -21.40 -9.26 -0.01
CA ALA A 37 -22.33 -8.23 0.47
C ALA A 37 -23.42 -7.93 -0.56
N LEU A 38 -23.06 -7.73 -1.83
CA LEU A 38 -24.02 -7.48 -2.90
C LEU A 38 -24.97 -8.67 -3.12
N ALA A 39 -24.46 -9.90 -3.02
CA ALA A 39 -25.27 -11.11 -3.09
C ALA A 39 -26.27 -11.18 -1.92
N GLY A 40 -25.84 -10.87 -0.69
CA GLY A 40 -26.70 -10.79 0.48
C GLY A 40 -27.83 -9.78 0.30
N VAL A 41 -27.51 -8.57 -0.16
CA VAL A 41 -28.52 -7.53 -0.47
C VAL A 41 -29.47 -7.98 -1.57
N SER A 42 -28.95 -8.63 -2.62
CA SER A 42 -29.76 -9.15 -3.73
C SER A 42 -30.78 -10.17 -3.22
N VAL A 43 -30.37 -11.07 -2.32
CA VAL A 43 -31.26 -12.04 -1.68
C VAL A 43 -32.29 -11.33 -0.80
N MET A 44 -31.89 -10.34 0.00
CA MET A 44 -32.81 -9.57 0.87
C MET A 44 -33.85 -8.77 0.07
N LEU A 45 -33.46 -8.20 -1.07
CA LEU A 45 -34.38 -7.52 -2.00
C LEU A 45 -35.33 -8.51 -2.68
N ALA A 46 -34.80 -9.66 -3.13
CA ALA A 46 -35.60 -10.69 -3.80
C ALA A 46 -36.62 -11.34 -2.85
N THR A 47 -36.27 -11.55 -1.58
CA THR A 47 -37.18 -12.10 -0.57
C THR A 47 -38.17 -11.07 -0.04
N GLY A 48 -37.96 -9.78 -0.31
CA GLY A 48 -38.79 -8.67 0.18
C GLY A 48 -38.53 -8.30 1.64
N VAL A 49 -37.52 -8.90 2.27
CA VAL A 49 -37.03 -8.57 3.62
C VAL A 49 -36.50 -7.15 3.67
N LEU A 50 -35.82 -6.71 2.60
CA LEU A 50 -35.49 -5.31 2.38
C LEU A 50 -36.52 -4.71 1.41
N PRO A 51 -37.45 -3.86 1.87
CA PRO A 51 -38.37 -3.17 0.99
C PRO A 51 -37.61 -2.27 0.01
N TYR A 52 -38.00 -2.26 -1.26
CA TYR A 52 -37.35 -1.42 -2.28
C TYR A 52 -37.34 0.07 -1.90
N GLN A 53 -38.41 0.56 -1.27
CA GLN A 53 -38.49 1.94 -0.77
C GLN A 53 -37.48 2.23 0.34
N ALA A 54 -37.13 1.24 1.17
CA ALA A 54 -36.11 1.37 2.20
C ALA A 54 -34.69 1.29 1.61
N ALA A 55 -34.53 0.65 0.45
CA ALA A 55 -33.25 0.56 -0.25
C ALA A 55 -32.88 1.85 -1.02
N LEU A 56 -33.84 2.65 -1.48
CA LEU A 56 -33.55 3.87 -2.24
C LEU A 56 -32.77 4.95 -1.44
N PRO A 57 -33.14 5.27 -0.19
CA PRO A 57 -32.40 6.23 0.64
C PRO A 57 -30.93 5.85 0.84
N VAL A 58 -30.60 4.55 0.82
CA VAL A 58 -29.24 4.03 0.93
C VAL A 58 -28.31 4.62 -0.13
N LEU A 59 -28.78 4.73 -1.37
CA LEU A 59 -28.01 5.26 -2.50
C LEU A 59 -27.76 6.77 -2.38
N SER A 60 -28.66 7.48 -1.68
CA SER A 60 -28.54 8.91 -1.40
C SER A 60 -27.73 9.24 -0.14
N ASN A 61 -27.23 8.23 0.58
CA ASN A 61 -26.45 8.46 1.78
C ASN A 61 -25.16 9.25 1.45
N PRO A 62 -24.85 10.33 2.18
CA PRO A 62 -23.71 11.20 1.86
C PRO A 62 -22.34 10.56 2.15
N ALA A 63 -22.26 9.54 3.00
CA ALA A 63 -21.00 8.96 3.45
C ALA A 63 -20.19 8.27 2.32
N PRO A 64 -20.76 7.33 1.52
CA PRO A 64 -20.05 6.75 0.36
C PRO A 64 -19.50 7.80 -0.61
N TRP A 65 -20.29 8.83 -0.91
CA TRP A 65 -19.89 9.90 -1.83
C TRP A 65 -18.77 10.78 -1.26
N THR A 66 -18.80 11.02 0.05
CA THR A 66 -17.71 11.72 0.74
C THR A 66 -16.40 10.92 0.65
N ILE A 67 -16.46 9.60 0.84
CA ILE A 67 -15.29 8.71 0.70
C ILE A 67 -14.74 8.76 -0.74
N ALA A 68 -15.61 8.68 -1.74
CA ALA A 68 -15.21 8.79 -3.15
C ALA A 68 -14.50 10.12 -3.44
N ALA A 69 -15.02 11.23 -2.91
CA ALA A 69 -14.39 12.54 -3.05
C ALA A 69 -13.03 12.60 -2.34
N MET A 70 -12.89 12.01 -1.15
CA MET A 70 -11.61 11.93 -0.44
C MET A 70 -10.57 11.10 -1.21
N PHE A 71 -10.96 10.03 -1.90
CA PHE A 71 -10.05 9.29 -2.76
C PHE A 71 -9.49 10.13 -3.91
N ILE A 72 -10.32 10.98 -4.52
CA ILE A 72 -9.88 11.88 -5.57
C ILE A 72 -8.88 12.92 -5.03
N ILE A 73 -9.16 13.51 -3.87
CA ILE A 73 -8.26 14.48 -3.22
C ILE A 73 -6.94 13.81 -2.82
N MET A 74 -7.00 12.58 -2.32
CA MET A 74 -5.81 11.78 -2.05
C MET A 74 -5.00 11.58 -3.34
N GLY A 75 -5.66 11.18 -4.43
CA GLY A 75 -5.02 11.02 -5.73
C GLY A 75 -4.27 12.28 -6.17
N ALA A 76 -4.87 13.45 -5.98
CA ALA A 76 -4.24 14.73 -6.27
C ALA A 76 -3.01 15.02 -5.38
N LEU A 77 -3.05 14.68 -4.09
CA LEU A 77 -1.88 14.83 -3.19
C LEU A 77 -0.72 13.92 -3.60
N VAL A 78 -1.01 12.67 -3.97
CA VAL A 78 0.00 11.73 -4.47
C VAL A 78 0.57 12.24 -5.80
N ARG A 79 -0.30 12.68 -6.73
CA ARG A 79 0.12 13.09 -8.08
C ARG A 79 0.93 14.38 -8.11
N THR A 80 0.64 15.30 -7.21
CA THR A 80 1.41 16.53 -7.03
C THR A 80 2.75 16.29 -6.34
N GLY A 81 3.00 15.10 -5.79
CA GLY A 81 4.21 14.79 -5.04
C GLY A 81 4.29 15.53 -3.70
N ALA A 82 3.14 15.99 -3.18
CA ALA A 82 3.06 16.69 -1.90
C ALA A 82 3.66 15.83 -0.78
N LEU A 83 3.32 14.53 -0.76
CA LEU A 83 3.85 13.57 0.22
C LEU A 83 5.37 13.33 0.05
N ASP A 84 5.89 13.39 -1.18
CA ASP A 84 7.31 13.17 -1.49
C ASP A 84 8.21 14.36 -1.15
N ALA A 85 7.69 15.60 -1.19
CA ALA A 85 8.46 16.77 -0.76
C ALA A 85 8.86 16.68 0.72
N PHE A 86 7.98 16.12 1.57
CA PHE A 86 8.26 15.92 2.99
C PHE A 86 9.30 14.82 3.25
N THR A 87 9.32 13.75 2.44
CA THR A 87 10.30 12.66 2.60
C THR A 87 11.73 13.12 2.31
N ALA A 88 11.92 14.03 1.35
CA ALA A 88 13.21 14.62 1.03
C ALA A 88 13.77 15.44 2.21
N GLN A 89 12.92 16.19 2.90
CA GLN A 89 13.32 16.97 4.08
C GLN A 89 13.67 16.07 5.27
N ALA A 90 12.87 15.02 5.51
CA ALA A 90 13.12 14.06 6.57
C ALA A 90 14.44 13.29 6.38
N ARG A 91 14.80 12.96 5.13
CA ARG A 91 16.08 12.30 4.80
C ARG A 91 17.31 13.15 5.15
N LYS A 92 17.29 14.46 4.87
CA LYS A 92 18.40 15.36 5.24
C LYS A 92 18.65 15.40 6.75
N GLN A 93 17.57 15.39 7.54
CA GLN A 93 17.68 15.37 9.00
C GLN A 93 18.19 14.02 9.55
N ALA A 94 17.91 12.92 8.84
CA ALA A 94 18.34 11.58 9.23
C ALA A 94 19.86 11.37 9.19
N GLU A 95 20.59 12.15 8.40
CA GLU A 95 22.06 12.11 8.37
C GLU A 95 22.69 12.79 9.59
N VAL A 96 22.00 13.77 10.19
CA VAL A 96 22.52 14.54 11.34
C VAL A 96 22.11 13.89 12.67
N ASN A 97 20.82 13.57 12.85
CA ASN A 97 20.32 12.95 14.08
C ASN A 97 19.26 11.89 13.76
N PRO A 98 19.67 10.61 13.59
CA PRO A 98 18.77 9.56 13.15
C PRO A 98 17.61 9.26 14.11
N LYS A 99 17.82 9.42 15.43
CA LYS A 99 16.76 9.23 16.43
C LYS A 99 15.68 10.30 16.32
N LEU A 100 16.08 11.56 16.13
CA LEU A 100 15.17 12.68 15.92
C LEU A 100 14.42 12.52 14.58
N ALA A 101 15.10 12.07 13.53
CA ALA A 101 14.48 11.84 12.23
C ALA A 101 13.37 10.77 12.27
N ILE A 102 13.56 9.66 12.99
CA ILE A 102 12.50 8.67 13.20
C ILE A 102 11.33 9.29 13.97
N ALA A 103 11.61 10.04 15.05
CA ALA A 103 10.53 10.65 15.83
C ALA A 103 9.70 11.62 14.97
N LEU A 104 10.35 12.48 14.18
CA LEU A 104 9.68 13.40 13.26
C LEU A 104 8.89 12.65 12.18
N LEU A 105 9.44 11.56 11.63
CA LEU A 105 8.74 10.73 10.65
C LEU A 105 7.53 10.01 11.24
N MET A 106 7.62 9.50 12.46
CA MET A 106 6.49 8.86 13.12
C MET A 106 5.38 9.87 13.42
N VAL A 107 5.74 11.08 13.88
CA VAL A 107 4.77 12.17 14.05
C VAL A 107 4.14 12.53 12.72
N PHE A 108 4.93 12.64 11.66
CA PHE A 108 4.41 12.88 10.31
C PHE A 108 3.46 11.78 9.86
N VAL A 109 3.81 10.50 10.05
CA VAL A 109 2.94 9.37 9.71
C VAL A 109 1.61 9.50 10.45
N VAL A 110 1.62 9.72 11.76
CA VAL A 110 0.40 9.87 12.56
C VAL A 110 -0.46 11.01 12.05
N VAL A 111 0.12 12.19 11.84
CA VAL A 111 -0.61 13.39 11.38
C VAL A 111 -1.11 13.23 9.94
N ALA A 112 -0.28 12.67 9.05
CA ALA A 112 -0.67 12.40 7.67
C ALA A 112 -1.81 11.37 7.63
N SER A 113 -1.73 10.30 8.41
CA SER A 113 -2.79 9.29 8.50
C SER A 113 -4.06 9.81 9.15
N ALA A 114 -3.98 10.84 9.98
CA ALA A 114 -5.15 11.49 10.56
C ALA A 114 -5.96 12.29 9.52
N VAL A 115 -5.39 12.60 8.36
CA VAL A 115 -6.03 13.43 7.33
C VAL A 115 -6.16 12.69 6.00
N VAL A 116 -5.28 11.72 5.76
CA VAL A 116 -5.19 10.90 4.55
C VAL A 116 -5.38 9.45 4.94
N SER A 117 -6.04 8.66 4.09
CA SER A 117 -6.16 7.20 4.28
C SER A 117 -4.79 6.55 4.54
N ASN A 118 -4.76 5.54 5.41
CA ASN A 118 -3.52 4.89 5.88
C ASN A 118 -2.66 4.29 4.76
N THR A 119 -3.28 3.70 3.72
CA THR A 119 -2.59 2.91 2.69
C THR A 119 -1.56 3.71 1.89
N PRO A 120 -1.89 4.85 1.24
CA PRO A 120 -0.91 5.69 0.53
C PRO A 120 0.24 6.19 1.41
N VAL A 121 -0.06 6.58 2.65
CA VAL A 121 0.97 7.05 3.60
C VAL A 121 2.00 5.94 3.82
N VAL A 122 1.55 4.73 4.13
CA VAL A 122 2.45 3.59 4.37
C VAL A 122 3.26 3.24 3.12
N VAL A 123 2.63 3.20 1.93
CA VAL A 123 3.33 2.90 0.67
C VAL A 123 4.49 3.87 0.40
N VAL A 124 4.27 5.17 0.57
CA VAL A 124 5.30 6.20 0.35
C VAL A 124 6.38 6.15 1.45
N MET A 125 6.00 5.78 2.68
CA MET A 125 6.94 5.73 3.81
C MET A 125 7.79 4.47 3.88
N ILE A 126 7.34 3.32 3.36
CA ILE A 126 8.12 2.07 3.33
C ILE A 126 9.56 2.29 2.79
N PRO A 127 9.78 2.86 1.59
CA PRO A 127 11.13 3.07 1.07
C PRO A 127 11.95 4.06 1.92
N VAL A 128 11.29 5.04 2.55
CA VAL A 128 11.95 6.01 3.44
C VAL A 128 12.46 5.33 4.71
N PHE A 129 11.62 4.55 5.38
CA PHE A 129 11.98 3.82 6.59
C PHE A 129 13.04 2.75 6.31
N ILE A 130 12.98 2.06 5.16
CA ILE A 130 14.05 1.12 4.73
C ILE A 130 15.38 1.86 4.53
N GLN A 131 15.37 3.03 3.89
CA GLN A 131 16.61 3.78 3.68
C GLN A 131 17.22 4.28 5.01
N ILE A 132 16.40 4.77 5.93
CA ILE A 132 16.86 5.21 7.24
C ILE A 132 17.37 4.05 8.08
N SER A 133 16.74 2.88 7.99
CA SER A 133 17.22 1.69 8.68
C SER A 133 18.65 1.33 8.25
N ARG A 134 19.00 1.54 6.97
CA ARG A 134 20.38 1.36 6.46
C ARG A 134 21.34 2.38 7.03
N THR A 135 21.00 3.66 7.01
CA THR A 135 21.85 4.73 7.56
C THR A 135 22.15 4.47 9.03
N MET A 136 21.17 3.93 9.76
CA MET A 136 21.28 3.58 11.18
C MET A 136 21.86 2.18 11.46
N LYS A 137 22.13 1.38 10.42
CA LYS A 137 22.56 -0.02 10.54
C LYS A 137 21.61 -0.87 11.41
N VAL A 138 20.31 -0.62 11.33
CA VAL A 138 19.26 -1.44 11.97
C VAL A 138 18.43 -2.16 10.90
N SER A 139 17.90 -3.33 11.26
CA SER A 139 17.02 -4.08 10.37
C SER A 139 15.72 -3.32 10.08
N ALA A 140 15.27 -3.38 8.82
CA ALA A 140 13.99 -2.79 8.41
C ALA A 140 12.81 -3.45 9.15
N SER A 141 12.94 -4.71 9.58
CA SER A 141 11.96 -5.41 10.42
C SER A 141 11.75 -4.77 11.79
N LYS A 142 12.64 -3.89 12.26
CA LYS A 142 12.40 -3.11 13.49
C LYS A 142 11.66 -1.79 13.25
N MET A 143 11.44 -1.43 11.99
CA MET A 143 10.91 -0.13 11.58
C MET A 143 9.53 -0.21 10.91
N LEU A 144 9.27 -1.28 10.17
CA LEU A 144 8.10 -1.36 9.29
C LEU A 144 6.77 -1.68 10.03
N ILE A 145 6.77 -2.56 11.04
CA ILE A 145 5.60 -2.73 11.93
C ILE A 145 5.27 -1.41 12.68
N PRO A 146 6.24 -0.72 13.31
CA PRO A 146 5.98 0.59 13.92
C PRO A 146 5.40 1.61 12.95
N LEU A 147 5.89 1.66 11.71
CA LEU A 147 5.31 2.50 10.66
C LEU A 147 3.83 2.17 10.42
N SER A 148 3.49 0.89 10.22
CA SER A 148 2.10 0.47 9.99
C SER A 148 1.20 0.81 11.18
N TYR A 149 1.62 0.48 12.40
CA TYR A 149 0.81 0.70 13.61
C TYR A 149 0.62 2.19 13.90
N ALA A 150 1.63 3.02 13.65
CA ALA A 150 1.49 4.47 13.77
C ALA A 150 0.52 5.05 12.74
N ALA A 151 0.50 4.53 11.51
CA ALA A 151 -0.50 4.91 10.52
C ALA A 151 -1.91 4.47 10.94
N ILE A 152 -2.07 3.23 11.42
CA ILE A 152 -3.36 2.73 11.91
C ILE A 152 -3.88 3.60 13.07
N LEU A 153 -3.06 3.83 14.10
CA LEU A 153 -3.43 4.68 15.23
C LEU A 153 -3.69 6.13 14.78
N GLY A 154 -2.87 6.68 13.89
CA GLY A 154 -3.08 8.01 13.32
C GLY A 154 -4.43 8.14 12.62
N GLY A 155 -4.83 7.11 11.86
CA GLY A 155 -6.15 7.06 11.20
C GLY A 155 -7.33 7.10 12.16
N THR A 156 -7.14 6.72 13.44
CA THR A 156 -8.20 6.81 14.46
C THR A 156 -8.39 8.22 15.04
N LEU A 157 -7.49 9.17 14.75
CA LEU A 157 -7.56 10.52 15.30
C LEU A 157 -8.73 11.33 14.77
N THR A 158 -9.17 11.11 13.53
CA THR A 158 -10.26 11.87 12.93
C THR A 158 -11.25 10.95 12.22
N LEU A 159 -12.43 11.49 11.96
CA LEU A 159 -13.44 10.79 11.16
C LEU A 159 -12.93 10.44 9.75
N ILE A 160 -12.13 11.30 9.13
CA ILE A 160 -11.65 11.13 7.74
C ILE A 160 -10.36 10.31 7.62
N GLY A 161 -9.64 10.07 8.73
CA GLY A 161 -8.34 9.41 8.72
C GLY A 161 -8.39 7.98 8.19
N THR A 162 -9.50 7.27 8.41
CA THR A 162 -9.69 5.93 7.86
C THR A 162 -11.10 5.72 7.28
N SER A 163 -11.16 4.92 6.21
CA SER A 163 -12.42 4.49 5.56
C SER A 163 -13.38 3.83 6.53
N THR A 164 -12.86 3.14 7.55
CA THR A 164 -13.67 2.43 8.54
C THR A 164 -14.47 3.40 9.40
N ASN A 165 -13.89 4.55 9.78
CA ASN A 165 -14.57 5.58 10.56
C ASN A 165 -15.73 6.22 9.76
N LEU A 166 -15.49 6.54 8.49
CA LEU A 166 -16.52 7.08 7.60
C LEU A 166 -17.64 6.06 7.34
N LEU A 167 -17.29 4.77 7.26
CA LEU A 167 -18.26 3.69 7.10
C LEU A 167 -19.14 3.54 8.35
N VAL A 168 -18.55 3.52 9.55
CA VAL A 168 -19.30 3.39 10.81
C VAL A 168 -20.22 4.58 11.01
N ASP A 169 -19.74 5.80 10.77
CA ASP A 169 -20.57 7.01 10.82
C ASP A 169 -21.70 6.98 9.77
N GLY A 170 -21.42 6.51 8.54
CA GLY A 170 -22.43 6.33 7.51
C GLY A 170 -23.55 5.37 7.93
N VAL A 171 -23.19 4.24 8.55
CA VAL A 171 -24.13 3.24 9.08
C VAL A 171 -24.90 3.79 10.28
N ALA A 172 -24.22 4.46 11.21
CA ALA A 172 -24.85 5.07 12.37
C ALA A 172 -25.90 6.14 11.97
N ARG A 173 -25.58 6.98 10.98
CA ARG A 173 -26.53 7.96 10.42
C ARG A 173 -27.75 7.30 9.78
N ALA A 174 -27.56 6.17 9.10
CA ALA A 174 -28.66 5.41 8.51
C ALA A 174 -29.62 4.85 9.58
N GLN A 175 -29.14 4.64 10.80
CA GLN A 175 -29.92 4.24 11.98
C GLN A 175 -30.45 5.45 12.80
N GLY A 176 -30.42 6.66 12.22
CA GLY A 176 -31.00 7.86 12.83
C GLY A 176 -30.08 8.63 13.78
N LEU A 177 -28.80 8.24 13.92
CA LEU A 177 -27.85 9.02 14.75
C LEU A 177 -27.44 10.33 14.06
N ALA A 178 -27.22 11.36 14.87
CA ALA A 178 -26.61 12.60 14.40
C ALA A 178 -25.19 12.35 13.85
N PRO A 179 -24.78 13.08 12.79
CA PRO A 179 -23.48 12.91 12.17
C PRO A 179 -22.32 13.12 13.16
N PHE A 180 -21.26 12.31 13.05
CA PHE A 180 -20.02 12.57 13.77
C PHE A 180 -19.32 13.82 13.22
N THR A 181 -18.80 14.65 14.12
CA THR A 181 -17.90 15.74 13.72
C THR A 181 -16.50 15.19 13.42
N ILE A 182 -15.69 15.91 12.64
CA ILE A 182 -14.34 15.43 12.25
C ILE A 182 -13.48 15.11 13.47
N PHE A 183 -13.56 15.96 14.51
CA PHE A 183 -12.69 15.89 15.68
C PHE A 183 -13.34 15.28 16.91
N GLU A 184 -14.51 14.66 16.78
CA GLU A 184 -15.22 14.13 17.93
C GLU A 184 -14.47 12.98 18.61
N VAL A 185 -13.90 12.09 17.80
CA VAL A 185 -13.10 10.95 18.28
C VAL A 185 -11.67 11.34 18.65
N THR A 186 -11.25 12.58 18.36
CA THR A 186 -9.86 13.05 18.53
C THR A 186 -9.38 13.02 19.98
N PRO A 187 -10.14 13.44 21.01
CA PRO A 187 -9.68 13.36 22.39
C PRO A 187 -9.29 11.93 22.79
N LEU A 188 -10.12 10.96 22.43
CA LEU A 188 -9.82 9.54 22.62
C LEU A 188 -8.61 9.10 21.79
N GLY A 189 -8.62 9.41 20.49
CA GLY A 189 -7.56 9.05 19.55
C GLY A 189 -6.18 9.56 19.96
N ILE A 190 -6.07 10.79 20.49
CA ILE A 190 -4.81 11.36 20.98
C ILE A 190 -4.24 10.50 22.10
N ILE A 191 -5.07 10.06 23.05
CA ILE A 191 -4.61 9.24 24.18
C ILE A 191 -4.17 7.85 23.67
N LEU A 192 -4.93 7.25 22.74
CA LEU A 192 -4.57 5.97 22.12
C LEU A 192 -3.27 6.07 21.32
N VAL A 193 -3.06 7.15 20.57
CA VAL A 193 -1.83 7.42 19.83
C VAL A 193 -0.65 7.61 20.77
N ILE A 194 -0.80 8.41 21.84
CA ILE A 194 0.28 8.60 22.83
C ILE A 194 0.67 7.26 23.43
N TRP A 195 -0.30 6.45 23.87
CA TRP A 195 -0.05 5.12 24.41
C TRP A 195 0.63 4.20 23.38
N GLY A 196 0.11 4.14 22.16
CA GLY A 196 0.69 3.33 21.10
C GLY A 196 2.11 3.76 20.73
N MET A 197 2.41 5.07 20.73
CA MET A 197 3.76 5.58 20.52
C MET A 197 4.72 5.21 21.65
N ILE A 198 4.25 5.23 22.91
CA ILE A 198 5.00 4.73 24.07
C ILE A 198 5.27 3.22 23.90
N TYR A 199 4.25 2.44 23.54
CA TYR A 199 4.38 1.01 23.28
C TYR A 199 5.41 0.73 22.17
N LEU A 200 5.29 1.41 21.03
CA LEU A 200 6.18 1.26 19.87
C LEU A 200 7.63 1.70 20.18
N ARG A 201 7.81 2.63 21.12
CA ARG A 201 9.14 3.12 21.53
C ARG A 201 9.83 2.21 22.54
N PHE A 202 9.11 1.69 23.53
CA PHE A 202 9.71 1.01 24.69
C PHE A 202 9.49 -0.50 24.71
N ILE A 203 8.35 -0.99 24.19
CA ILE A 203 7.96 -2.41 24.28
C ILE A 203 8.21 -3.11 22.95
N ALA A 204 7.73 -2.56 21.84
CA ALA A 204 7.85 -3.17 20.52
C ALA A 204 9.29 -3.52 20.12
N PRO A 205 10.34 -2.68 20.36
CA PRO A 205 11.71 -3.01 19.94
C PRO A 205 12.28 -4.26 20.63
N ARG A 206 11.73 -4.67 21.78
CA ARG A 206 12.12 -5.88 22.50
C ARG A 206 11.42 -7.13 21.96
N LEU A 207 10.26 -6.97 21.33
CA LEU A 207 9.44 -8.05 20.78
C LEU A 207 9.67 -8.26 19.28
N LEU A 208 10.07 -7.20 18.57
CA LEU A 208 10.27 -7.20 17.12
C LEU A 208 11.47 -8.06 16.71
N PRO A 209 11.33 -8.88 15.66
CA PRO A 209 12.40 -9.73 15.18
C PRO A 209 13.49 -8.90 14.48
N ASP A 210 14.73 -9.37 14.57
CA ASP A 210 15.86 -8.82 13.81
C ASP A 210 16.08 -9.66 12.56
N ARG A 211 15.64 -9.18 11.39
CA ARG A 211 15.72 -9.91 10.12
C ARG A 211 16.26 -9.04 9.00
N SER A 212 17.08 -9.65 8.15
CA SER A 212 17.45 -9.06 6.87
C SER A 212 16.21 -9.03 5.96
N SER A 213 15.79 -7.82 5.62
CA SER A 213 14.66 -7.59 4.71
C SER A 213 15.01 -8.10 3.30
N MET A 214 14.07 -8.74 2.60
CA MET A 214 14.24 -9.05 1.16
C MET A 214 14.49 -7.79 0.32
N ALA A 215 13.93 -6.65 0.72
CA ALA A 215 14.22 -5.37 0.09
C ALA A 215 15.70 -4.97 0.24
N SER A 216 16.41 -5.43 1.29
CA SER A 216 17.86 -5.23 1.43
C SER A 216 18.68 -5.98 0.38
N LEU A 217 18.17 -7.09 -0.14
CA LEU A 217 18.79 -7.84 -1.24
C LEU A 217 18.42 -7.25 -2.62
N LEU A 218 17.18 -6.77 -2.78
CA LEU A 218 16.66 -6.22 -4.04
C LEU A 218 17.15 -4.80 -4.35
N SER A 219 17.49 -4.00 -3.34
CA SER A 219 17.95 -2.62 -3.52
C SER A 219 19.42 -2.40 -3.18
N ASP A 220 20.22 -3.47 -3.21
CA ASP A 220 21.68 -3.41 -3.38
C ASP A 220 22.06 -3.11 -4.87
N ARG A 221 21.16 -2.42 -5.59
CA ARG A 221 21.35 -1.97 -6.98
C ARG A 221 22.53 -1.01 -7.13
N SER A 222 22.98 -0.36 -6.05
CA SER A 222 24.17 0.52 -6.08
C SER A 222 25.50 -0.25 -6.20
N ARG A 223 25.48 -1.58 -6.08
CA ARG A 223 26.64 -2.45 -6.32
C ARG A 223 26.59 -3.19 -7.66
N MET A 224 25.66 -2.85 -8.56
CA MET A 224 25.69 -3.40 -9.91
C MET A 224 26.95 -2.92 -10.63
N LYS A 225 27.76 -3.89 -11.07
CA LYS A 225 28.97 -3.65 -11.87
C LYS A 225 28.54 -3.72 -13.34
N PHE A 226 28.53 -2.58 -14.01
CA PHE A 226 28.15 -2.42 -15.40
C PHE A 226 29.28 -2.88 -16.31
N PHE A 227 28.92 -3.45 -17.47
CA PHE A 227 29.86 -3.62 -18.56
C PHE A 227 29.83 -2.35 -19.42
N THR A 228 30.98 -1.84 -19.79
CA THR A 228 31.12 -0.61 -20.57
C THR A 228 32.15 -0.85 -21.67
N GLU A 229 31.79 -0.51 -22.89
CA GLU A 229 32.70 -0.53 -24.03
C GLU A 229 33.32 0.87 -24.19
N ALA A 230 34.65 0.93 -24.26
CA ALA A 230 35.39 2.15 -24.51
C ALA A 230 36.29 1.97 -25.74
N VAL A 231 36.30 2.93 -26.66
CA VAL A 231 37.14 2.90 -27.86
C VAL A 231 38.45 3.62 -27.60
N ILE A 232 39.52 3.09 -28.18
CA ILE A 232 40.84 3.74 -28.18
C ILE A 232 40.89 4.75 -29.34
N PRO A 233 40.89 6.06 -29.04
CA PRO A 233 40.96 7.09 -30.08
C PRO A 233 42.36 7.14 -30.72
N PRO A 234 42.48 7.73 -31.92
CA PRO A 234 43.76 7.88 -32.63
C PRO A 234 44.85 8.62 -31.83
N GLU A 235 44.44 9.49 -30.89
CA GLU A 235 45.33 10.31 -30.05
C GLU A 235 45.63 9.66 -28.67
N SER A 236 45.28 8.39 -28.47
CA SER A 236 45.45 7.73 -27.16
C SER A 236 46.90 7.31 -26.89
N ASN A 237 47.44 7.67 -25.72
CA ASN A 237 48.76 7.20 -25.27
C ASN A 237 48.79 5.70 -24.90
N LEU A 238 47.65 5.02 -25.01
CA LEU A 238 47.52 3.59 -24.76
C LEU A 238 47.88 2.73 -25.98
N ILE A 239 48.02 3.35 -27.16
CA ILE A 239 48.39 2.65 -28.40
C ILE A 239 49.79 2.03 -28.27
N GLY A 240 49.94 0.77 -28.68
CA GLY A 240 51.20 0.01 -28.58
C GLY A 240 51.51 -0.49 -27.17
N ARG A 241 50.65 -0.27 -26.18
CA ARG A 241 50.83 -0.84 -24.83
C ARG A 241 50.13 -2.18 -24.71
N GLU A 242 50.75 -3.08 -23.96
CA GLU A 242 50.10 -4.34 -23.60
C GLU A 242 48.87 -4.08 -22.70
N VAL A 243 47.74 -4.65 -23.11
CA VAL A 243 46.43 -4.51 -22.47
C VAL A 243 46.45 -4.82 -20.96
N THR A 244 47.15 -5.88 -20.57
CA THR A 244 47.29 -6.31 -19.16
C THR A 244 48.24 -5.41 -18.37
N GLY A 245 49.06 -4.59 -19.04
CA GLY A 245 50.01 -3.65 -18.43
C GLY A 245 49.39 -2.29 -18.08
N VAL A 246 48.24 -1.95 -18.65
CA VAL A 246 47.60 -0.65 -18.50
C VAL A 246 47.06 -0.44 -17.07
N GLN A 247 47.61 0.54 -16.35
CA GLN A 247 47.21 0.85 -14.96
C GLN A 247 45.74 1.29 -14.83
N LEU A 248 45.19 1.91 -15.88
CA LEU A 248 43.78 2.35 -15.92
C LEU A 248 42.80 1.19 -15.75
N PHE A 249 43.16 -0.01 -16.22
CA PHE A 249 42.34 -1.22 -16.13
C PHE A 249 42.59 -2.02 -14.84
N LYS A 250 43.56 -1.62 -14.02
CA LYS A 250 43.90 -2.24 -12.73
C LYS A 250 43.39 -1.47 -11.51
N ARG A 251 42.66 -0.36 -11.70
CA ARG A 251 42.09 0.44 -10.61
C ARG A 251 41.07 -0.37 -9.80
N GLN A 252 40.98 -0.09 -8.50
CA GLN A 252 39.98 -0.73 -7.64
C GLN A 252 38.56 -0.46 -8.19
N GLY A 253 37.81 -1.54 -8.44
CA GLY A 253 36.44 -1.45 -8.97
C GLY A 253 36.33 -1.55 -10.50
N VAL A 254 37.44 -1.48 -11.24
CA VAL A 254 37.50 -1.66 -12.71
C VAL A 254 38.14 -3.02 -13.01
N ARG A 255 37.50 -3.81 -13.88
CA ARG A 255 38.07 -5.08 -14.37
C ARG A 255 37.97 -5.14 -15.88
N LEU A 256 39.09 -5.35 -16.55
CA LEU A 256 39.10 -5.67 -17.97
C LEU A 256 38.47 -7.04 -18.23
N ILE A 257 37.56 -7.08 -19.21
CA ILE A 257 36.82 -8.29 -19.60
C ILE A 257 37.23 -8.76 -20.98
N ASP A 258 37.38 -7.82 -21.93
CA ASP A 258 37.65 -8.15 -23.32
C ASP A 258 38.29 -6.96 -24.07
N VAL A 259 38.92 -7.27 -25.20
CA VAL A 259 39.33 -6.31 -26.22
C VAL A 259 38.78 -6.83 -27.55
N ILE A 260 37.95 -6.03 -28.21
CA ILE A 260 37.33 -6.35 -29.48
C ILE A 260 38.01 -5.52 -30.56
N ARG A 261 38.65 -6.20 -31.52
CA ARG A 261 39.28 -5.58 -32.69
C ARG A 261 38.45 -5.90 -33.92
N GLY A 262 37.86 -4.86 -34.52
CA GLY A 262 36.80 -5.07 -35.53
C GLY A 262 35.65 -5.86 -34.88
N ASP A 263 35.37 -7.07 -35.37
CA ASP A 263 34.35 -7.99 -34.81
C ASP A 263 34.92 -9.20 -34.06
N ILE A 264 36.23 -9.24 -33.82
CA ILE A 264 36.91 -10.37 -33.19
C ILE A 264 37.17 -10.06 -31.71
N SER A 265 36.68 -10.93 -30.82
CA SER A 265 36.95 -10.90 -29.38
C SER A 265 38.31 -11.53 -29.05
N LEU A 266 39.15 -10.81 -28.31
CA LEU A 266 40.50 -11.25 -27.89
C LEU A 266 40.55 -11.71 -26.43
N ARG A 267 39.40 -11.90 -25.76
CA ARG A 267 39.28 -12.29 -24.34
C ARG A 267 40.13 -13.49 -23.91
N ASN A 268 40.35 -14.45 -24.82
CA ASN A 268 41.08 -15.69 -24.53
C ASN A 268 42.60 -15.55 -24.70
N ALA A 269 43.05 -14.43 -25.27
CA ALA A 269 44.46 -14.16 -25.57
C ALA A 269 44.91 -12.79 -25.05
N LEU A 270 44.35 -12.30 -23.93
CA LEU A 270 44.63 -10.94 -23.43
C LEU A 270 46.10 -10.69 -23.05
N LYS A 271 46.88 -11.74 -22.78
CA LYS A 271 48.33 -11.64 -22.51
C LYS A 271 49.09 -11.45 -23.82
N GLY A 272 49.88 -10.38 -23.92
CA GLY A 272 50.63 -10.02 -25.13
C GLY A 272 49.84 -9.24 -26.19
N VAL A 273 48.57 -8.89 -25.95
CA VAL A 273 47.81 -8.05 -26.88
C VAL A 273 48.21 -6.60 -26.69
N GLU A 274 48.76 -6.00 -27.75
CA GLU A 274 48.99 -4.56 -27.82
C GLU A 274 47.75 -3.85 -28.35
N LEU A 275 47.42 -2.73 -27.69
CA LEU A 275 46.28 -1.91 -28.04
C LEU A 275 46.50 -1.12 -29.34
N GLN A 276 45.50 -1.13 -30.21
CA GLN A 276 45.50 -0.43 -31.50
C GLN A 276 44.36 0.60 -31.57
N VAL A 277 44.50 1.54 -32.50
CA VAL A 277 43.46 2.54 -32.78
C VAL A 277 42.18 1.83 -33.21
N GLY A 278 41.04 2.20 -32.61
CA GLY A 278 39.75 1.60 -32.90
C GLY A 278 39.43 0.32 -32.14
N ASP A 279 40.36 -0.21 -31.32
CA ASP A 279 40.05 -1.31 -30.41
C ASP A 279 38.97 -0.88 -29.41
N ARG A 280 38.00 -1.77 -29.18
CA ARG A 280 36.92 -1.62 -28.20
C ARG A 280 37.25 -2.43 -26.95
N VAL A 281 37.53 -1.74 -25.86
CA VAL A 281 37.87 -2.35 -24.57
C VAL A 281 36.61 -2.49 -23.73
N VAL A 282 36.30 -3.72 -23.30
CA VAL A 282 35.14 -4.02 -22.46
C VAL A 282 35.58 -4.06 -21.01
N LEU A 283 35.04 -3.14 -20.20
CA LEU A 283 35.36 -2.99 -18.78
C LEU A 283 34.14 -3.30 -17.92
N ARG A 284 34.33 -4.02 -16.82
CA ARG A 284 33.33 -4.21 -15.77
C ARG A 284 33.62 -3.25 -14.62
N THR A 285 32.76 -2.26 -14.40
CA THR A 285 32.98 -1.19 -13.41
C THR A 285 31.70 -0.68 -12.75
N GLN A 286 31.81 -0.01 -11.61
CA GLN A 286 30.68 0.68 -10.94
C GLN A 286 30.38 2.02 -11.65
N MET A 287 29.16 2.53 -11.56
CA MET A 287 28.74 3.77 -12.24
C MET A 287 29.59 5.00 -11.85
N THR A 288 30.01 5.08 -10.58
CA THR A 288 30.88 6.16 -10.07
C THR A 288 32.27 6.15 -10.72
N GLU A 289 32.82 4.97 -10.97
CA GLU A 289 34.11 4.79 -11.64
C GLU A 289 34.01 4.99 -13.15
N LEU A 290 32.84 4.70 -13.73
CA LEU A 290 32.55 4.93 -15.14
C LEU A 290 32.62 6.43 -15.48
N LEU A 291 32.04 7.30 -14.64
CA LEU A 291 32.13 8.76 -14.78
C LEU A 291 33.56 9.29 -14.63
N SER A 292 34.39 8.63 -13.82
CA SER A 292 35.81 8.95 -13.64
C SER A 292 36.66 8.53 -14.84
N LEU A 293 36.35 7.37 -15.45
CA LEU A 293 36.97 6.90 -16.70
C LEU A 293 36.59 7.78 -17.90
N GLN A 294 35.37 8.34 -17.92
CA GLN A 294 34.89 9.26 -18.96
C GLN A 294 35.68 10.57 -19.04
N ARG A 295 36.29 11.01 -17.93
CA ARG A 295 37.10 12.23 -17.90
C ARG A 295 38.52 12.00 -18.43
N ASN A 296 38.91 10.75 -18.68
CA ASN A 296 40.24 10.42 -19.20
C ASN A 296 40.26 10.55 -20.74
N LYS A 297 41.11 11.44 -21.25
CA LYS A 297 41.27 11.71 -22.70
C LYS A 297 41.75 10.49 -23.51
N GLU A 298 42.32 9.49 -22.84
CA GLU A 298 42.85 8.27 -23.47
C GLU A 298 41.78 7.25 -23.89
N LEU A 299 40.51 7.45 -23.48
CA LEU A 299 39.37 6.61 -23.84
C LEU A 299 38.21 7.48 -24.34
N LYS A 300 37.61 7.15 -25.48
CA LYS A 300 36.38 7.79 -25.95
C LYS A 300 35.21 6.79 -25.94
N ARG A 301 34.02 7.27 -25.60
CA ARG A 301 32.78 6.47 -25.73
C ARG A 301 32.49 6.25 -27.22
N VAL A 302 31.92 5.10 -27.57
CA VAL A 302 31.36 4.84 -28.91
C VAL A 302 30.24 5.85 -29.24
N ASP A 303 29.64 6.47 -28.22
CA ASP A 303 28.43 7.30 -28.30
C ASP A 303 28.70 8.79 -28.65
N GLN A 304 29.50 9.07 -29.67
CA GLN A 304 29.33 10.32 -30.43
C GLN A 304 28.50 10.14 -31.70
N VAL A 305 27.92 8.96 -31.92
CA VAL A 305 26.91 8.74 -32.95
C VAL A 305 25.78 7.89 -32.36
N SER A 306 24.60 8.49 -32.22
CA SER A 306 23.32 7.97 -31.69
C SER A 306 23.20 7.82 -30.16
N THR A 307 22.47 8.75 -29.55
CA THR A 307 21.95 8.68 -28.18
C THR A 307 20.57 8.05 -28.24
N VAL A 308 20.42 6.83 -27.71
CA VAL A 308 19.11 6.23 -27.47
C VAL A 308 19.07 5.83 -26.00
N GLU A 309 18.09 6.34 -25.25
CA GLU A 309 17.89 5.97 -23.85
C GLU A 309 17.51 4.49 -23.77
N THR A 310 18.22 3.73 -22.93
CA THR A 310 17.89 2.33 -22.65
C THR A 310 17.13 2.22 -21.33
N GLU A 311 16.06 1.43 -21.33
CA GLU A 311 15.29 1.10 -20.14
C GLU A 311 15.56 -0.35 -19.75
N THR A 312 15.50 -0.63 -18.45
CA THR A 312 15.55 -2.00 -17.94
C THR A 312 14.15 -2.45 -17.54
N VAL A 313 13.68 -3.54 -18.14
CA VAL A 313 12.35 -4.10 -17.88
C VAL A 313 12.45 -5.53 -17.37
N GLU A 314 11.60 -5.85 -16.40
CA GLU A 314 11.40 -7.21 -15.91
C GLU A 314 10.25 -7.87 -16.66
N VAL A 315 10.51 -9.05 -17.22
CA VAL A 315 9.56 -9.82 -18.03
C VAL A 315 9.39 -11.21 -17.44
N LEU A 316 8.15 -11.57 -17.10
CA LEU A 316 7.77 -12.91 -16.68
C LEU A 316 7.45 -13.78 -17.88
N ILE A 317 8.05 -14.97 -17.96
CA ILE A 317 7.80 -15.93 -19.03
C ILE A 317 6.53 -16.73 -18.72
N THR A 318 5.48 -16.47 -19.48
CA THR A 318 4.17 -17.14 -19.38
C THR A 318 4.06 -18.37 -20.29
N PRO A 319 3.10 -19.28 -20.03
CA PRO A 319 2.75 -20.34 -20.98
C PRO A 319 2.36 -19.72 -22.33
N GLY A 320 3.05 -20.10 -23.42
CA GLY A 320 2.84 -19.56 -24.77
C GLY A 320 3.98 -18.68 -25.30
N CYS A 321 4.90 -18.20 -24.45
CA CYS A 321 6.05 -17.42 -24.89
C CYS A 321 7.00 -18.26 -25.75
N ARG A 322 7.39 -17.74 -26.93
CA ARG A 322 8.23 -18.44 -27.93
C ARG A 322 9.70 -18.59 -27.50
N MET A 323 10.09 -17.95 -26.40
CA MET A 323 11.41 -18.14 -25.79
C MET A 323 11.53 -19.48 -25.05
N VAL A 324 10.40 -20.07 -24.62
CA VAL A 324 10.39 -21.30 -23.83
C VAL A 324 11.06 -22.44 -24.59
N GLY A 325 12.01 -23.12 -23.94
CA GLY A 325 12.76 -24.23 -24.52
C GLY A 325 13.96 -23.84 -25.37
N ARG A 326 14.25 -22.54 -25.55
CA ARG A 326 15.41 -22.05 -26.31
C ARG A 326 16.49 -21.51 -25.37
N SER A 327 17.76 -21.61 -25.76
CA SER A 327 18.85 -20.97 -25.04
C SER A 327 18.93 -19.48 -25.37
N LEU A 328 19.24 -18.65 -24.37
CA LEU A 328 19.38 -17.20 -24.57
C LEU A 328 20.47 -16.85 -25.60
N GLY A 329 21.57 -17.61 -25.63
CA GLY A 329 22.65 -17.45 -26.61
C GLY A 329 22.22 -17.76 -28.04
N ALA A 330 21.39 -18.78 -28.25
CA ALA A 330 20.88 -19.13 -29.58
C ALA A 330 19.93 -18.06 -30.15
N MET A 331 19.22 -17.35 -29.29
CA MET A 331 18.26 -16.32 -29.70
C MET A 331 18.93 -15.01 -30.13
N ARG A 332 20.20 -14.78 -29.76
CA ARG A 332 21.00 -13.60 -30.17
C ARG A 332 20.24 -12.28 -30.01
N LEU A 333 19.53 -12.11 -28.89
CA LEU A 333 18.63 -10.97 -28.63
C LEU A 333 19.30 -9.61 -28.84
N ARG A 334 20.58 -9.50 -28.46
CA ARG A 334 21.42 -8.31 -28.69
C ARG A 334 21.51 -7.95 -30.18
N ARG A 335 21.76 -8.93 -31.05
CA ARG A 335 21.96 -8.70 -32.49
C ARG A 335 20.64 -8.49 -33.22
N ARG A 336 19.58 -9.16 -32.79
CA ARG A 336 18.29 -9.16 -33.49
C ARG A 336 17.38 -8.01 -33.09
N TYR A 337 17.41 -7.60 -31.83
CA TYR A 337 16.53 -6.59 -31.28
C TYR A 337 17.27 -5.47 -30.54
N GLY A 338 18.60 -5.52 -30.36
CA GLY A 338 19.29 -4.52 -29.54
C GLY A 338 19.03 -4.67 -28.04
N VAL A 339 18.43 -5.78 -27.60
CA VAL A 339 18.06 -6.03 -26.20
C VAL A 339 19.06 -6.97 -25.51
N TYR A 340 19.49 -6.59 -24.32
CA TYR A 340 20.43 -7.31 -23.48
C TYR A 340 19.70 -8.05 -22.36
N THR A 341 20.00 -9.32 -22.14
CA THR A 341 19.52 -10.05 -20.96
C THR A 341 20.52 -9.90 -19.83
N LEU A 342 20.13 -9.19 -18.77
CA LEU A 342 20.97 -8.88 -17.61
C LEU A 342 20.96 -10.00 -16.57
N ALA A 343 19.80 -10.59 -16.32
CA ALA A 343 19.62 -11.61 -15.29
C ALA A 343 18.43 -12.52 -15.60
N VAL A 344 18.48 -13.74 -15.04
CA VAL A 344 17.36 -14.69 -15.04
C VAL A 344 17.14 -15.19 -13.62
N HIS A 345 15.89 -15.07 -13.16
CA HIS A 345 15.44 -15.60 -11.88
C HIS A 345 14.55 -16.82 -12.12
N ARG A 346 14.77 -17.87 -11.34
CA ARG A 346 13.93 -19.07 -11.33
C ARG A 346 13.66 -19.46 -9.88
N ARG A 347 12.39 -19.50 -9.48
CA ARG A 347 11.97 -19.96 -8.13
C ARG A 347 12.78 -19.34 -6.98
N ASN A 348 12.91 -18.02 -6.95
CA ASN A 348 13.64 -17.27 -5.90
C ASN A 348 15.16 -17.53 -5.82
N GLN A 349 15.78 -18.09 -6.85
CA GLN A 349 17.25 -18.19 -6.94
C GLN A 349 17.77 -17.43 -8.16
N ASN A 350 18.82 -16.65 -7.96
CA ASN A 350 19.60 -16.05 -9.03
C ASN A 350 20.47 -17.14 -9.66
N ILE A 351 20.25 -17.40 -10.96
CA ILE A 351 21.05 -18.41 -11.66
C ILE A 351 22.38 -17.78 -12.05
N GLY A 352 23.45 -18.10 -11.31
CA GLY A 352 24.81 -17.59 -11.52
C GLY A 352 25.60 -18.26 -12.66
N VAL A 353 24.92 -18.91 -13.60
CA VAL A 353 25.54 -19.62 -14.74
C VAL A 353 25.74 -18.65 -15.91
N GLN A 354 26.65 -18.98 -16.84
CA GLN A 354 26.77 -18.29 -18.13
C GLN A 354 25.38 -18.20 -18.80
N LEU A 355 24.83 -16.99 -18.85
CA LEU A 355 23.48 -16.70 -19.33
C LEU A 355 23.22 -17.22 -20.74
N GLU A 356 24.25 -17.38 -21.56
CA GLU A 356 24.17 -17.83 -22.95
C GLU A 356 23.66 -19.28 -23.11
N ASP A 357 24.02 -20.17 -22.18
CA ASP A 357 23.62 -21.60 -22.23
C ASP A 357 22.30 -21.88 -21.51
N LEU A 358 21.72 -20.86 -20.87
CA LEU A 358 20.51 -21.02 -20.09
C LEU A 358 19.28 -21.21 -20.99
N VAL A 359 18.60 -22.34 -20.82
CA VAL A 359 17.33 -22.65 -21.46
C VAL A 359 16.17 -22.03 -20.67
N VAL A 360 15.41 -21.17 -21.34
CA VAL A 360 14.27 -20.44 -20.78
C VAL A 360 13.10 -21.39 -20.51
N ARG A 361 12.46 -21.27 -19.35
CA ARG A 361 11.29 -22.06 -18.93
C ARG A 361 10.14 -21.16 -18.50
N VAL A 362 8.93 -21.70 -18.53
CA VAL A 362 7.74 -21.02 -17.98
C VAL A 362 7.96 -20.74 -16.49
N GLY A 363 7.64 -19.52 -16.06
CA GLY A 363 7.86 -19.02 -14.70
C GLY A 363 9.26 -18.46 -14.45
N ASP A 364 10.14 -18.43 -15.45
CA ASP A 364 11.37 -17.64 -15.37
C ASP A 364 11.05 -16.14 -15.45
N THR A 365 11.81 -15.34 -14.72
CA THR A 365 11.76 -13.89 -14.83
C THR A 365 13.06 -13.38 -15.42
N LEU A 366 12.98 -12.75 -16.60
CA LEU A 366 14.11 -12.18 -17.32
C LEU A 366 14.20 -10.68 -17.03
N LEU A 367 15.40 -10.19 -16.75
CA LEU A 367 15.69 -8.76 -16.71
C LEU A 367 16.32 -8.37 -18.05
N LEU A 368 15.64 -7.51 -18.81
CA LEU A 368 16.04 -7.09 -20.15
C LEU A 368 16.40 -5.61 -20.15
N GLU A 369 17.41 -5.20 -20.92
CA GLU A 369 17.80 -3.80 -21.10
C GLU A 369 17.85 -3.46 -22.59
N GLY A 370 17.24 -2.36 -23.01
CA GLY A 370 17.19 -1.91 -24.40
C GLY A 370 16.33 -0.65 -24.57
N ASN A 371 16.23 -0.13 -25.78
CA ASN A 371 15.28 0.96 -26.07
C ASN A 371 13.84 0.46 -25.88
N ALA A 372 12.93 1.33 -25.42
CA ALA A 372 11.53 1.00 -25.22
C ALA A 372 10.85 0.41 -26.48
N GLU A 373 11.15 0.96 -27.66
CA GLU A 373 10.61 0.45 -28.94
C GLU A 373 11.11 -0.96 -29.26
N ASP A 374 12.38 -1.24 -28.96
CA ASP A 374 13.02 -2.52 -29.24
C ASP A 374 12.56 -3.62 -28.29
N ILE A 375 12.33 -3.26 -27.02
CA ILE A 375 11.72 -4.15 -26.02
C ILE A 375 10.27 -4.47 -26.43
N GLN A 376 9.50 -3.49 -26.92
CA GLN A 376 8.14 -3.73 -27.40
C GLN A 376 8.11 -4.64 -28.64
N ARG A 377 9.03 -4.44 -29.60
CA ARG A 377 9.18 -5.33 -30.76
C ARG A 377 9.52 -6.75 -30.33
N LEU A 378 10.47 -6.92 -29.41
CA LEU A 378 10.84 -8.23 -28.86
C LEU A 378 9.63 -8.90 -28.16
N ALA A 379 8.87 -8.13 -27.38
CA ALA A 379 7.70 -8.65 -26.67
C ALA A 379 6.59 -9.11 -27.63
N ALA A 380 6.34 -8.36 -28.70
CA ALA A 380 5.37 -8.72 -29.74
C ALA A 380 5.81 -9.96 -30.55
N ASP A 381 7.08 -10.04 -30.94
CA ASP A 381 7.60 -11.17 -31.73
C ASP A 381 7.62 -12.50 -30.95
N MET A 382 7.78 -12.43 -29.64
CA MET A 382 7.96 -13.61 -28.76
C MET A 382 6.71 -13.94 -27.93
N ASP A 383 5.60 -13.23 -28.11
CA ASP A 383 4.36 -13.39 -27.35
C ASP A 383 4.60 -13.30 -25.83
N MET A 384 5.31 -12.25 -25.38
CA MET A 384 5.59 -12.03 -23.95
C MET A 384 4.43 -11.30 -23.27
N ALA A 385 3.85 -11.90 -22.22
CA ALA A 385 2.59 -11.42 -21.65
C ALA A 385 2.68 -10.15 -20.76
N ALA A 386 3.87 -9.63 -20.44
CA ALA A 386 4.00 -8.41 -19.64
C ALA A 386 5.38 -7.76 -19.76
N VAL A 387 5.46 -6.63 -20.46
CA VAL A 387 6.57 -5.67 -20.34
C VAL A 387 6.19 -4.73 -19.21
N SER A 388 6.67 -4.99 -17.99
CA SER A 388 6.41 -4.10 -16.85
C SER A 388 7.21 -2.81 -17.03
N GLN A 389 6.66 -1.82 -17.75
CA GLN A 389 7.22 -0.48 -17.74
C GLN A 389 7.21 0.05 -16.29
N PRO A 390 8.34 0.52 -15.74
CA PRO A 390 8.34 1.26 -14.50
C PRO A 390 7.63 2.59 -14.76
N SER A 391 6.34 2.68 -14.44
CA SER A 391 5.54 3.90 -14.59
C SER A 391 5.92 4.95 -13.53
N VAL A 392 7.16 5.44 -13.51
CA VAL A 392 7.53 6.60 -12.70
C VAL A 392 7.26 7.85 -13.54
N ARG A 393 5.99 8.26 -13.60
CA ARG A 393 5.57 9.51 -14.26
C ARG A 393 5.97 10.71 -13.39
N ALA A 394 6.50 11.78 -14.00
CA ALA A 394 6.92 12.98 -13.29
C ALA A 394 5.77 13.61 -12.46
N TYR A 395 6.07 14.04 -11.24
CA TYR A 395 5.12 14.70 -10.34
C TYR A 395 4.76 16.12 -10.79
N ARG A 396 3.50 16.52 -10.60
CA ARG A 396 3.00 17.88 -10.90
C ARG A 396 3.23 18.85 -9.73
N ARG A 397 4.50 19.01 -9.32
CA ARG A 397 4.88 19.73 -8.08
C ARG A 397 4.35 21.16 -7.96
N ARG A 398 4.17 21.87 -9.08
CA ARG A 398 3.63 23.26 -9.10
C ARG A 398 2.19 23.35 -8.56
N HIS A 399 1.43 22.26 -8.62
CA HIS A 399 0.04 22.21 -8.19
C HIS A 399 -0.15 21.66 -6.76
N ALA A 400 0.94 21.27 -6.07
CA ALA A 400 0.88 20.77 -4.69
C ALA A 400 0.16 21.72 -3.70
N PRO A 401 0.37 23.06 -3.75
CA PRO A 401 -0.34 23.97 -2.84
C PRO A 401 -1.86 23.91 -2.97
N ILE A 402 -2.39 23.70 -4.18
CA ILE A 402 -3.84 23.65 -4.44
C ILE A 402 -4.44 22.42 -3.78
N ALA A 403 -3.83 21.25 -3.95
CA ALA A 403 -4.29 20.01 -3.32
C ALA A 403 -4.21 20.08 -1.79
N ILE A 404 -3.15 20.69 -1.24
CA ILE A 404 -2.98 20.89 0.21
C ILE A 404 -4.04 21.86 0.75
N VAL A 405 -4.25 23.00 0.10
CA VAL A 405 -5.27 23.99 0.52
C VAL A 405 -6.67 23.41 0.41
N ALA A 406 -6.97 22.62 -0.63
CA ALA A 406 -8.25 21.94 -0.76
C ALA A 406 -8.52 20.99 0.42
N LEU A 407 -7.53 20.16 0.77
CA LEU A 407 -7.63 19.25 1.91
C LEU A 407 -7.77 20.00 3.25
N ILE A 408 -6.88 20.96 3.52
CA ILE A 408 -6.93 21.77 4.75
C ILE A 408 -8.25 22.54 4.83
N GLY A 409 -8.72 23.09 3.72
CA GLY A 409 -9.98 23.80 3.61
C GLY A 409 -11.17 22.93 4.03
N ILE A 410 -11.24 21.69 3.55
CA ILE A 410 -12.28 20.74 3.98
C ILE A 410 -12.22 20.52 5.49
N VAL A 411 -11.02 20.20 6.01
CA VAL A 411 -10.84 19.87 7.42
C VAL A 411 -11.24 21.04 8.31
N VAL A 412 -10.74 22.25 8.02
CA VAL A 412 -10.99 23.45 8.83
C VAL A 412 -12.45 23.89 8.73
N LEU A 413 -13.02 23.96 7.53
CA LEU A 413 -14.40 24.43 7.35
C LEU A 413 -15.42 23.44 7.93
N ALA A 414 -15.18 22.14 7.78
CA ALA A 414 -16.05 21.13 8.39
C ALA A 414 -15.90 21.09 9.92
N ALA A 415 -14.69 21.30 10.45
CA ALA A 415 -14.46 21.36 11.89
C ALA A 415 -15.12 22.58 12.55
N LEU A 416 -15.15 23.72 11.85
CA LEU A 416 -15.87 24.92 12.29
C LEU A 416 -17.40 24.82 12.08
N GLY A 417 -17.90 23.72 11.52
CA GLY A 417 -19.32 23.52 11.25
C GLY A 417 -19.89 24.43 10.16
N VAL A 418 -19.05 24.99 9.29
CA VAL A 418 -19.47 25.97 8.26
C VAL A 418 -20.36 25.30 7.21
N ALA A 419 -20.05 24.07 6.82
CA ALA A 419 -20.83 23.29 5.86
C ALA A 419 -20.61 21.77 6.01
N PRO A 420 -21.54 20.92 5.53
CA PRO A 420 -21.37 19.47 5.53
C PRO A 420 -20.15 19.02 4.71
N ILE A 421 -19.50 17.95 5.17
CA ILE A 421 -18.25 17.41 4.56
C ILE A 421 -18.47 17.08 3.08
N LEU A 422 -19.62 16.50 2.71
CA LEU A 422 -19.93 16.17 1.32
C LEU A 422 -19.86 17.41 0.43
N LEU A 423 -20.49 18.52 0.82
CA LEU A 423 -20.50 19.76 0.06
C LEU A 423 -19.08 20.31 -0.11
N LEU A 424 -18.31 20.37 0.98
CA LEU A 424 -16.92 20.84 0.95
C LEU A 424 -16.04 19.96 0.06
N SER A 425 -16.23 18.64 0.13
CA SER A 425 -15.48 17.67 -0.66
C SER A 425 -15.77 17.78 -2.15
N VAL A 426 -17.03 18.03 -2.55
CA VAL A 426 -17.41 18.23 -3.95
C VAL A 426 -16.80 19.52 -4.52
N LEU A 427 -16.83 20.61 -3.76
CA LEU A 427 -16.18 21.87 -4.16
C LEU A 427 -14.66 21.70 -4.32
N ALA A 428 -14.02 21.00 -3.39
CA ALA A 428 -12.59 20.72 -3.44
C ALA A 428 -12.21 19.84 -4.63
N VAL A 429 -12.94 18.75 -4.88
CA VAL A 429 -12.73 17.89 -6.06
C VAL A 429 -12.89 18.69 -7.35
N SER A 430 -13.95 19.52 -7.45
CA SER A 430 -14.17 20.38 -8.61
C SER A 430 -13.00 21.34 -8.83
N THR A 431 -12.50 21.97 -7.76
CA THR A 431 -11.33 22.88 -7.82
C THR A 431 -10.08 22.15 -8.31
N VAL A 432 -9.81 20.97 -7.76
CA VAL A 432 -8.63 20.15 -8.07
C VAL A 432 -8.65 19.65 -9.53
N LEU A 433 -9.82 19.30 -10.06
CA LEU A 433 -10.00 18.88 -11.45
C LEU A 433 -9.92 20.06 -12.44
N ILE A 434 -10.60 21.17 -12.15
CA ILE A 434 -10.58 22.38 -13.01
C ILE A 434 -9.16 22.95 -13.11
N THR A 435 -8.42 22.95 -12.00
CA THR A 435 -7.01 23.42 -11.96
C THR A 435 -6.01 22.41 -12.53
N ARG A 436 -6.47 21.23 -12.98
CA ARG A 436 -5.66 20.13 -13.53
C ARG A 436 -4.53 19.64 -12.60
N CYS A 437 -4.79 19.68 -11.29
CA CYS A 437 -3.88 19.07 -10.30
C CYS A 437 -3.73 17.57 -10.56
N ILE A 438 -4.81 16.92 -10.97
CA ILE A 438 -4.91 15.53 -11.40
C ILE A 438 -5.86 15.47 -12.60
N ASP A 439 -5.60 14.57 -13.53
CA ASP A 439 -6.50 14.35 -14.67
C ASP A 439 -7.72 13.52 -14.23
N ALA A 440 -8.85 13.63 -14.93
CA ALA A 440 -10.07 12.92 -14.57
C ALA A 440 -9.86 11.39 -14.52
N ASP A 441 -9.22 10.82 -15.55
CA ASP A 441 -8.95 9.38 -15.61
C ASP A 441 -8.07 8.91 -14.45
N GLU A 442 -7.04 9.71 -14.09
CA GLU A 442 -6.20 9.42 -12.93
C GLU A 442 -7.02 9.53 -11.63
N ALA A 443 -7.80 10.60 -11.47
CA ALA A 443 -8.65 10.82 -10.30
C ALA A 443 -9.63 9.67 -10.04
N PHE A 444 -10.36 9.24 -11.07
CA PHE A 444 -11.31 8.14 -10.95
C PHE A 444 -10.61 6.79 -10.75
N SER A 445 -9.37 6.60 -11.23
CA SER A 445 -8.60 5.39 -10.94
C SER A 445 -8.21 5.24 -9.46
N PHE A 446 -8.19 6.33 -8.69
CA PHE A 446 -7.96 6.29 -7.24
C PHE A 446 -9.21 5.92 -6.44
N VAL A 447 -10.40 5.99 -7.04
CA VAL A 447 -11.64 5.63 -6.36
C VAL A 447 -11.76 4.11 -6.28
N ASP A 448 -11.78 3.58 -5.06
CA ASP A 448 -11.97 2.15 -4.84
C ASP A 448 -13.45 1.77 -5.00
N GLY A 449 -13.81 1.33 -6.21
CA GLY A 449 -15.16 0.87 -6.52
C GLY A 449 -15.61 -0.35 -5.70
N ARG A 450 -14.67 -1.20 -5.25
CA ARG A 450 -14.98 -2.35 -4.39
C ARG A 450 -15.42 -1.88 -3.02
N LEU A 451 -14.67 -0.94 -2.44
CA LEU A 451 -15.03 -0.32 -1.16
C LEU A 451 -16.38 0.40 -1.25
N LEU A 452 -16.63 1.18 -2.31
CA LEU A 452 -17.92 1.85 -2.49
C LEU A 452 -19.07 0.87 -2.60
N THR A 453 -18.91 -0.19 -3.41
CA THR A 453 -19.91 -1.26 -3.55
C THR A 453 -20.18 -1.92 -2.22
N LEU A 454 -19.12 -2.22 -1.45
CA LEU A 454 -19.24 -2.75 -0.10
C LEU A 454 -20.04 -1.79 0.79
N ILE A 455 -19.70 -0.51 0.85
CA ILE A 455 -20.41 0.46 1.71
C ILE A 455 -21.91 0.53 1.35
N PHE A 456 -22.26 0.66 0.07
CA PHE A 456 -23.67 0.71 -0.34
C PHE A 456 -24.42 -0.57 0.02
N ALA A 457 -23.83 -1.74 -0.24
CA ALA A 457 -24.46 -3.01 0.12
C ALA A 457 -24.67 -3.12 1.63
N MET A 458 -23.71 -2.62 2.39
CA MET A 458 -23.68 -2.69 3.84
C MET A 458 -24.67 -1.73 4.51
N LEU A 459 -24.85 -0.53 3.97
CA LEU A 459 -25.94 0.36 4.37
C LEU A 459 -27.32 -0.24 4.04
N ALA A 460 -27.45 -0.96 2.91
CA ALA A 460 -28.68 -1.69 2.57
C ALA A 460 -28.97 -2.84 3.54
N ILE A 461 -27.95 -3.58 3.98
CA ILE A 461 -28.10 -4.63 5.01
C ILE A 461 -28.53 -4.03 6.35
N GLY A 462 -27.98 -2.88 6.74
CA GLY A 462 -28.43 -2.15 7.93
C GLY A 462 -29.94 -1.82 7.85
N ALA A 463 -30.39 -1.25 6.73
CA ALA A 463 -31.81 -0.99 6.49
C ALA A 463 -32.67 -2.27 6.50
N ALA A 464 -32.13 -3.40 6.02
CA ALA A 464 -32.82 -4.69 6.04
C ALA A 464 -32.96 -5.25 7.46
N LEU A 465 -31.91 -5.14 8.29
CA LEU A 465 -31.93 -5.55 9.70
C LEU A 465 -32.96 -4.77 10.51
N GLU A 466 -33.08 -3.47 10.23
CA GLU A 466 -34.05 -2.59 10.89
C GLU A 466 -35.48 -2.88 10.42
N SER A 467 -35.73 -2.89 9.11
CA SER A 467 -37.07 -3.11 8.55
C SER A 467 -37.63 -4.51 8.79
N SER A 468 -36.77 -5.52 8.95
CA SER A 468 -37.17 -6.89 9.27
C SER A 468 -37.47 -7.14 10.75
N GLY A 469 -37.09 -6.23 11.65
CA GLY A 469 -37.15 -6.45 13.10
C GLY A 469 -36.08 -7.40 13.66
N ALA A 470 -35.09 -7.80 12.84
CA ALA A 470 -33.99 -8.66 13.26
C ALA A 470 -33.17 -8.09 14.43
N VAL A 471 -32.97 -6.77 14.44
CA VAL A 471 -32.29 -6.07 15.53
C VAL A 471 -33.00 -6.32 16.86
N ARG A 472 -34.34 -6.23 16.89
CA ARG A 472 -35.14 -6.45 18.10
C ARG A 472 -34.98 -7.89 18.63
N LEU A 473 -34.97 -8.89 17.74
CA LEU A 473 -34.76 -10.29 18.16
C LEU A 473 -33.39 -10.54 18.80
N ILE A 474 -32.31 -9.97 18.23
CA ILE A 474 -30.96 -10.10 18.83
C ILE A 474 -30.96 -9.46 20.21
N VAL A 475 -31.49 -8.25 20.27
CA VAL A 475 -31.57 -7.44 21.48
C VAL A 475 -32.34 -8.16 22.59
N ASP A 476 -33.55 -8.66 22.32
CA ASP A 476 -34.41 -9.27 23.34
C ASP A 476 -33.75 -10.51 23.96
N ALA A 477 -32.94 -11.24 23.16
CA ALA A 477 -32.18 -12.39 23.64
C ALA A 477 -30.95 -12.01 24.48
N VAL A 478 -30.35 -10.84 24.23
CA VAL A 478 -29.01 -10.49 24.71
C VAL A 478 -29.06 -9.42 25.81
N ALA A 479 -29.95 -8.43 25.69
CA ALA A 479 -30.11 -7.30 26.61
C ALA A 479 -30.30 -7.70 28.09
N PRO A 480 -31.05 -8.76 28.47
CA PRO A 480 -31.20 -9.14 29.88
C PRO A 480 -29.87 -9.50 30.58
N SER A 481 -28.90 -10.01 29.81
CA SER A 481 -27.57 -10.36 30.33
C SER A 481 -26.64 -9.15 30.40
N LEU A 482 -26.85 -8.14 29.54
CA LEU A 482 -26.00 -6.95 29.45
C LEU A 482 -26.50 -5.77 30.28
N SER A 483 -27.79 -5.70 30.63
CA SER A 483 -28.36 -4.61 31.43
C SER A 483 -27.83 -4.53 32.87
N VAL A 484 -27.21 -5.61 33.36
CA VAL A 484 -26.60 -5.68 34.71
C VAL A 484 -25.12 -5.30 34.68
N LEU A 485 -24.52 -5.15 33.50
CA LEU A 485 -23.09 -4.88 33.39
C LEU A 485 -22.77 -3.39 33.59
N PRO A 486 -21.67 -3.06 34.31
CA PRO A 486 -21.19 -1.70 34.38
C PRO A 486 -20.81 -1.18 32.97
N PRO A 487 -20.93 0.15 32.72
CA PRO A 487 -20.64 0.79 31.43
C PRO A 487 -19.33 0.36 30.78
N PHE A 488 -18.26 0.22 31.58
CA PHE A 488 -16.96 -0.28 31.14
C PHE A 488 -17.03 -1.68 30.52
N LEU A 489 -17.72 -2.63 31.16
CA LEU A 489 -17.81 -4.02 30.69
C LEU A 489 -18.67 -4.12 29.42
N LEU A 490 -19.69 -3.28 29.30
CA LEU A 490 -20.50 -3.20 28.08
C LEU A 490 -19.65 -2.75 26.87
N VAL A 491 -18.93 -1.64 27.02
CA VAL A 491 -18.01 -1.14 25.97
C VAL A 491 -16.92 -2.16 25.68
N TRP A 492 -16.36 -2.78 26.71
CA TRP A 492 -15.32 -3.81 26.57
C TRP A 492 -15.81 -5.05 25.81
N ALA A 493 -17.04 -5.51 26.06
CA ALA A 493 -17.61 -6.64 25.36
C ALA A 493 -17.78 -6.35 23.85
N VAL A 494 -18.33 -5.18 23.50
CA VAL A 494 -18.48 -4.74 22.11
C VAL A 494 -17.11 -4.54 21.45
N TYR A 495 -16.16 -3.92 22.17
CA TYR A 495 -14.79 -3.74 21.68
C TYR A 495 -14.11 -5.08 21.40
N LEU A 496 -14.13 -6.01 22.35
CA LEU A 496 -13.51 -7.33 22.21
C LEU A 496 -14.12 -8.13 21.07
N LEU A 497 -15.45 -8.15 20.97
CA LEU A 497 -16.14 -8.80 19.86
C LEU A 497 -15.64 -8.22 18.53
N THR A 498 -15.67 -6.90 18.39
CA THR A 498 -15.22 -6.21 17.16
C THR A 498 -13.74 -6.49 16.87
N SER A 499 -12.89 -6.44 17.90
CA SER A 499 -11.44 -6.65 17.78
C SER A 499 -11.09 -8.09 17.40
N ILE A 500 -11.82 -9.09 17.90
CA ILE A 500 -11.59 -10.48 17.51
C ILE A 500 -12.03 -10.70 16.06
N LEU A 501 -13.21 -10.17 15.69
CA LEU A 501 -13.73 -10.34 14.33
C LEU A 501 -12.85 -9.61 13.29
N THR A 502 -12.34 -8.42 13.60
CA THR A 502 -11.48 -7.63 12.68
C THR A 502 -10.11 -8.28 12.43
N GLU A 503 -9.66 -9.17 13.32
CA GLU A 503 -8.42 -9.93 13.10
C GLU A 503 -8.65 -11.18 12.23
N LEU A 504 -9.90 -11.60 12.06
CA LEU A 504 -10.30 -12.77 11.27
C LEU A 504 -10.84 -12.39 9.89
N VAL A 505 -11.41 -11.19 9.76
CA VAL A 505 -12.11 -10.68 8.58
C VAL A 505 -11.65 -9.24 8.32
N SER A 506 -11.87 -8.70 7.12
CA SER A 506 -11.59 -7.28 6.85
C SER A 506 -12.29 -6.34 7.84
N ASN A 507 -11.54 -5.38 8.37
CA ASN A 507 -12.03 -4.29 9.22
C ASN A 507 -13.34 -3.63 8.77
N ASN A 508 -13.49 -3.35 7.47
CA ASN A 508 -14.68 -2.72 6.92
C ASN A 508 -15.92 -3.62 7.02
N ALA A 509 -15.78 -4.93 6.79
CA ALA A 509 -16.91 -5.85 6.92
C ALA A 509 -17.38 -5.97 8.36
N VAL A 510 -16.44 -6.02 9.32
CA VAL A 510 -16.76 -6.12 10.75
C VAL A 510 -17.42 -4.86 11.27
N ALA A 511 -16.89 -3.69 10.92
CA ALA A 511 -17.47 -2.40 11.25
C ALA A 511 -18.96 -2.34 10.85
N VAL A 512 -19.30 -2.79 9.65
CA VAL A 512 -20.70 -2.79 9.21
C VAL A 512 -21.55 -3.73 10.04
N VAL A 513 -21.11 -4.97 10.25
CA VAL A 513 -21.97 -5.97 10.90
C VAL A 513 -22.22 -5.57 12.36
N VAL A 514 -21.20 -5.04 13.04
CA VAL A 514 -21.28 -4.77 14.47
C VAL A 514 -21.94 -3.41 14.76
N THR A 515 -21.81 -2.38 13.91
CA THR A 515 -22.39 -1.06 14.21
C THR A 515 -23.93 -1.08 14.40
N PRO A 516 -24.76 -1.66 13.53
CA PRO A 516 -26.21 -1.75 13.74
C PRO A 516 -26.57 -2.55 14.98
N ILE A 517 -25.82 -3.62 15.28
CA ILE A 517 -26.01 -4.42 16.48
C ILE A 517 -25.72 -3.57 17.73
N ALA A 518 -24.63 -2.81 17.72
CA ALA A 518 -24.27 -1.91 18.81
C ALA A 518 -25.31 -0.80 19.00
N VAL A 519 -25.80 -0.20 17.91
CA VAL A 519 -26.85 0.83 17.96
C VAL A 519 -28.16 0.26 18.52
N GLY A 520 -28.59 -0.90 18.00
CA GLY A 520 -29.81 -1.56 18.47
C GLY A 520 -29.74 -1.98 19.94
N LEU A 521 -28.58 -2.50 20.37
CA LEU A 521 -28.35 -2.85 21.78
C LEU A 521 -28.49 -1.63 22.69
N ALA A 522 -27.88 -0.50 22.32
CA ALA A 522 -28.00 0.72 23.10
C ALA A 522 -29.44 1.26 23.16
N GLN A 523 -30.12 1.34 22.01
CA GLN A 523 -31.50 1.83 21.94
C GLN A 523 -32.45 1.02 22.83
N ALA A 524 -32.28 -0.30 22.87
CA ALA A 524 -33.12 -1.17 23.67
C ALA A 524 -32.79 -1.18 25.16
N MET A 525 -31.53 -0.95 25.50
CA MET A 525 -31.11 -0.70 26.89
C MET A 525 -31.50 0.70 27.37
N GLY A 526 -31.98 1.57 26.47
CA GLY A 526 -32.35 2.96 26.79
C GLY A 526 -31.15 3.87 27.03
N ILE A 527 -29.97 3.50 26.53
CA ILE A 527 -28.70 4.24 26.69
C ILE A 527 -28.32 4.93 25.37
N ASP A 528 -27.44 5.93 25.43
CA ASP A 528 -26.93 6.57 24.20
C ASP A 528 -26.17 5.53 23.34
N PRO A 529 -26.49 5.36 22.04
CA PRO A 529 -25.73 4.51 21.13
C PRO A 529 -24.30 4.96 20.84
N ARG A 530 -24.03 6.26 21.00
CA ARG A 530 -22.76 6.88 20.57
C ARG A 530 -21.49 6.25 21.17
N PRO A 531 -21.40 5.92 22.48
CA PRO A 531 -20.24 5.29 23.08
C PRO A 531 -19.95 3.90 22.48
N LEU A 532 -20.99 3.09 22.20
CA LEU A 532 -20.81 1.77 21.59
C LEU A 532 -20.39 1.88 20.13
N VAL A 533 -20.92 2.85 19.39
CA VAL A 533 -20.48 3.13 18.02
C VAL A 533 -19.01 3.54 17.98
N VAL A 534 -18.57 4.43 18.88
CA VAL A 534 -17.14 4.80 19.01
C VAL A 534 -16.28 3.60 19.37
N ALA A 535 -16.77 2.69 20.22
CA ALA A 535 -16.08 1.44 20.53
C ALA A 535 -15.85 0.59 19.28
N VAL A 536 -16.87 0.46 18.42
CA VAL A 536 -16.77 -0.24 17.13
C VAL A 536 -15.79 0.47 16.19
N MET A 537 -15.84 1.81 16.08
CA MET A 537 -14.92 2.60 15.25
C MET A 537 -13.45 2.32 15.59
N VAL A 538 -13.13 2.38 16.89
CA VAL A 538 -11.76 2.16 17.38
C VAL A 538 -11.37 0.70 17.24
N ALA A 539 -12.23 -0.24 17.66
CA ALA A 539 -11.92 -1.67 17.64
C ALA A 539 -11.75 -2.23 16.23
N ALA A 540 -12.61 -1.82 15.29
CA ALA A 540 -12.49 -2.26 13.89
C ALA A 540 -11.20 -1.73 13.24
N SER A 541 -10.76 -0.54 13.64
CA SER A 541 -9.52 0.07 13.13
C SER A 541 -8.25 -0.49 13.79
N ALA A 542 -8.31 -0.81 15.08
CA ALA A 542 -7.18 -1.30 15.88
C ALA A 542 -6.87 -2.79 15.63
N SER A 543 -6.57 -3.14 14.38
CA SER A 543 -6.08 -4.48 13.99
C SER A 543 -4.55 -4.48 13.92
N PHE A 544 -3.93 -4.98 15.00
CA PHE A 544 -2.47 -5.11 15.09
C PHE A 544 -2.01 -6.56 15.05
N ALA A 545 -2.83 -7.52 15.46
CA ALA A 545 -2.42 -8.91 15.74
C ALA A 545 -2.16 -9.74 14.47
N THR A 546 -2.78 -9.40 13.34
CA THR A 546 -2.63 -10.16 12.10
C THR A 546 -2.22 -9.30 10.90
N PRO A 547 -1.48 -9.88 9.92
CA PRO A 547 -1.16 -9.18 8.69
C PRO A 547 -2.36 -9.03 7.73
N ILE A 548 -3.40 -9.84 7.91
CA ILE A 548 -4.58 -9.86 7.02
C ILE A 548 -5.66 -8.88 7.52
N GLY A 549 -5.79 -8.68 8.83
CA GLY A 549 -6.82 -7.80 9.41
C GLY A 549 -6.72 -6.33 8.99
N TYR A 550 -5.55 -5.88 8.52
CA TYR A 550 -5.39 -4.53 7.97
C TYR A 550 -4.47 -4.48 6.74
N GLN A 551 -4.90 -3.75 5.70
CA GLN A 551 -4.15 -3.64 4.42
C GLN A 551 -2.71 -3.13 4.60
N THR A 552 -2.49 -2.15 5.47
CA THR A 552 -1.15 -1.62 5.77
C THR A 552 -0.22 -2.64 6.41
N ASN A 553 -0.75 -3.56 7.22
CA ASN A 553 0.02 -4.65 7.82
C ASN A 553 0.51 -5.61 6.72
N MET A 554 -0.33 -5.91 5.73
CA MET A 554 0.03 -6.71 4.57
C MET A 554 1.13 -6.06 3.72
N LEU A 555 1.06 -4.74 3.52
CA LEU A 555 2.07 -3.99 2.76
C LEU A 555 3.47 -4.06 3.39
N VAL A 556 3.55 -4.10 4.72
CA VAL A 556 4.84 -4.20 5.44
C VAL A 556 5.29 -5.64 5.67
N TYR A 557 4.38 -6.62 5.56
CA TYR A 557 4.65 -8.04 5.80
C TYR A 557 5.81 -8.57 4.95
N GLY A 558 5.72 -8.40 3.63
CA GLY A 558 6.73 -8.85 2.67
C GLY A 558 8.05 -8.09 2.77
N PRO A 559 8.05 -6.75 2.61
CA PRO A 559 9.26 -5.93 2.71
C PRO A 559 10.00 -6.07 4.05
N GLY A 560 9.28 -6.31 5.16
CA GLY A 560 9.87 -6.54 6.48
C GLY A 560 10.40 -7.96 6.72
N GLY A 561 10.08 -8.92 5.85
CA GLY A 561 10.46 -10.32 6.04
C GLY A 561 9.81 -10.96 7.29
N TYR A 562 8.61 -10.50 7.64
CA TYR A 562 7.89 -10.95 8.83
C TYR A 562 7.25 -12.33 8.63
N LYS A 563 7.11 -13.07 9.73
CA LYS A 563 6.22 -14.23 9.83
C LYS A 563 4.91 -13.80 10.47
N PHE A 564 3.86 -14.60 10.28
CA PHE A 564 2.56 -14.35 10.91
C PHE A 564 2.66 -14.22 12.44
N THR A 565 3.48 -15.08 13.07
CA THR A 565 3.73 -15.05 14.52
C THR A 565 4.36 -13.76 15.03
N ASP A 566 5.08 -13.03 14.18
CA ASP A 566 5.69 -11.76 14.59
C ASP A 566 4.62 -10.68 14.82
N PHE A 567 3.54 -10.68 14.03
CA PHE A 567 2.38 -9.81 14.24
C PHE A 567 1.62 -10.17 15.50
N LEU A 568 1.38 -11.46 15.78
CA LEU A 568 0.70 -11.87 17.01
C LEU A 568 1.48 -11.41 18.25
N ARG A 569 2.81 -11.55 18.24
CA ARG A 569 3.66 -11.25 19.39
C ARG A 569 3.68 -9.76 19.77
N VAL A 570 3.64 -8.88 18.78
CA VAL A 570 3.68 -7.42 18.99
C VAL A 570 2.25 -6.83 19.02
N GLY A 571 1.36 -7.36 18.21
CA GLY A 571 0.01 -6.85 18.03
C GLY A 571 -0.95 -7.21 19.16
N ILE A 572 -0.97 -8.45 19.66
CA ILE A 572 -1.91 -8.85 20.73
C ILE A 572 -1.76 -7.98 22.00
N PRO A 573 -0.53 -7.74 22.54
CA PRO A 573 -0.39 -6.88 23.70
C PRO A 573 -0.84 -5.44 23.44
N LEU A 574 -0.66 -4.95 22.21
CA LEU A 574 -1.11 -3.62 21.82
C LEU A 574 -2.64 -3.57 21.70
N ASN A 575 -3.29 -4.52 21.01
CA ASN A 575 -4.76 -4.64 20.91
C ASN A 575 -5.39 -4.64 22.31
N PHE A 576 -4.88 -5.48 23.21
CA PHE A 576 -5.46 -5.62 24.55
C PHE A 576 -5.29 -4.34 25.38
N SER A 577 -4.11 -3.72 25.33
CA SER A 577 -3.86 -2.48 26.09
C SER A 577 -4.61 -1.27 25.52
N VAL A 578 -4.69 -1.13 24.19
CA VAL A 578 -5.48 -0.11 23.50
C VAL A 578 -6.96 -0.31 23.78
N GLY A 579 -7.45 -1.55 23.73
CA GLY A 579 -8.84 -1.87 24.04
C GLY A 579 -9.20 -1.55 25.48
N LEU A 580 -8.37 -1.93 26.45
CA LEU A 580 -8.64 -1.67 27.85
C LEU A 580 -8.72 -0.16 28.11
N LEU A 581 -7.77 0.58 27.53
CA LEU A 581 -7.70 2.02 27.64
C LEU A 581 -8.88 2.71 26.94
N ALA A 582 -9.28 2.23 25.76
CA ALA A 582 -10.47 2.71 25.06
C ALA A 582 -11.75 2.45 25.88
N SER A 583 -11.93 1.24 26.40
CA SER A 583 -13.12 0.89 27.18
C SER A 583 -13.23 1.64 28.51
N ILE A 584 -12.11 2.05 29.11
CA ILE A 584 -12.11 2.92 30.30
C ILE A 584 -12.50 4.36 29.92
N LEU A 585 -11.97 4.88 28.81
CA LEU A 585 -12.12 6.30 28.45
C LEU A 585 -13.41 6.62 27.70
N ILE A 586 -13.94 5.67 26.92
CA ILE A 586 -15.18 5.90 26.14
C ILE A 586 -16.34 6.32 27.05
N PRO A 587 -16.65 5.64 28.17
CA PRO A 587 -17.71 6.09 29.08
C PRO A 587 -17.46 7.44 29.74
N VAL A 588 -16.21 7.91 29.79
CA VAL A 588 -15.83 9.22 30.36
C VAL A 588 -16.13 10.35 29.37
N PHE A 589 -15.85 10.13 28.09
CA PHE A 589 -16.10 11.12 27.03
C PHE A 589 -17.53 11.09 26.51
N TRP A 590 -18.14 9.90 26.45
CA TRP A 590 -19.53 9.68 26.07
C TRP A 590 -20.21 8.85 27.16
N PRO A 591 -20.91 9.49 28.12
CA PRO A 591 -21.63 8.77 29.16
C PRO A 591 -22.77 7.94 28.55
N LEU A 592 -22.90 6.69 29.02
CA LEU A 592 -23.91 5.71 28.61
C LEU A 592 -25.25 5.99 29.28
#